data_AF-A0A0D1A553-F1
#
_entry.id   AF-A0A0D1A553-F1
#
_cell.length_a   1.000
_cell.length_b   1.000
_cell.length_c   1.000
_cell.angle_alpha   90.00
_cell.angle_beta   90.00
_cell.angle_gamma   90.00
#
_symmetry.space_group_name_H-M   'P 1'
#
loop_
_entity.id
_entity.type
_entity.pdbx_description
1 polymer ?
#
loop_
_entity_poly.entity_id
_entity_poly.type
_entity_poly.pdbx_seq_one_letter_code
_entity_poly.pdbx_strand_id
1 'polypeptide(L)'
;MTLGQVAGLIAAIAFLILVFFIGYFLVRLSTTLKETNRSISVLTNDADALSKEVEVILSNANELLEDVNKKVETVDPAFQAIADLGTSVSDLNNATRKVTDRFSGGVKKTAGAGIVASLGKSALSGVWQHHKNRKQNNN
;
A
#
# COMPACT_ATOMS: atom_id res chain seq x y z
N MET A 1 30.06 25.54 88.43
CA MET A 1 29.12 25.15 87.36
C MET A 1 28.62 23.75 87.65
N THR A 2 27.31 23.53 87.71
CA THR A 2 26.76 22.18 87.90
C THR A 2 26.79 21.41 86.57
N LEU A 3 26.90 20.08 86.60
CA LEU A 3 26.89 19.24 85.38
C LEU A 3 25.67 19.51 84.49
N GLY A 4 24.52 19.82 85.09
CA GLY A 4 23.30 20.18 84.36
C GLY A 4 23.40 21.49 83.57
N GLN A 5 24.13 22.49 84.06
CA GLN A 5 24.33 23.75 83.34
C GLN A 5 25.18 23.55 82.08
N VAL A 6 26.22 22.72 82.18
CA VAL A 6 27.09 22.38 81.04
C VAL A 6 26.30 21.57 80.00
N ALA A 7 25.52 20.58 80.44
CA ALA A 7 24.66 19.79 79.56
C ALA A 7 23.60 20.65 78.86
N GLY A 8 22.95 21.57 79.58
CA GLY A 8 21.97 22.49 79.02
C GLY A 8 22.56 23.43 77.95
N LEU A 9 23.79 23.92 78.16
CA LEU A 9 24.48 24.76 77.18
C LEU A 9 24.78 23.99 75.88
N ILE A 10 25.27 22.75 76.00
CA ILE A 10 25.55 21.89 74.83
C ILE A 10 24.25 21.58 74.06
N ALA A 11 23.18 21.23 74.78
CA ALA A 11 21.88 20.96 74.18
C ALA A 11 21.32 22.19 73.44
N ALA A 12 21.45 23.38 74.03
CA ALA A 12 21.00 24.63 73.39
C ALA A 12 21.75 24.91 72.07
N ILE A 13 23.08 24.71 72.05
CA ILE A 13 23.88 24.90 70.84
C ILE A 13 23.52 23.87 69.78
N ALA A 14 23.37 22.60 70.14
CA ALA A 14 22.96 21.55 69.20
C ALA A 14 21.57 21.82 68.60
N PHE A 15 20.62 22.27 69.42
CA PHE A 15 19.29 22.64 68.97
C PHE A 15 19.33 23.84 68.01
N LEU A 16 20.14 24.86 68.31
CA LEU A 16 20.32 26.01 67.43
C LEU A 16 20.85 25.59 66.05
N ILE A 17 21.88 24.73 66.01
CA ILE A 17 22.42 24.21 64.74
C ILE A 17 21.35 23.44 63.96
N LEU A 18 20.56 22.60 64.65
CA LEU A 18 19.48 21.83 64.05
C LEU A 18 18.40 22.73 63.42
N VAL A 19 18.01 23.82 64.10
CA VAL A 19 17.05 24.78 63.56
C VAL A 19 17.59 25.46 62.30
N PHE A 20 18.86 25.88 62.29
CA PHE A 20 19.49 26.46 61.09
C PHE A 20 19.52 25.46 59.92
N PHE A 21 19.84 24.20 60.20
CA PHE A 21 19.85 23.15 59.18
C PHE A 21 18.45 22.91 58.59
N ILE A 22 17.42 22.82 59.42
CA ILE A 22 16.03 22.66 58.97
C ILE A 22 15.59 23.86 58.14
N GLY A 23 15.89 25.09 58.58
CA GLY A 23 15.59 26.30 57.81
C GLY A 23 16.21 26.26 56.42
N TYR A 24 17.49 25.90 56.33
CA TYR A 24 18.18 25.75 55.05
C TYR A 24 17.57 24.63 54.18
N PHE A 25 17.26 23.48 54.77
CA PHE A 25 16.63 22.36 54.07
C PHE A 25 15.25 22.72 53.52
N LEU A 26 14.42 23.42 54.30
CA LEU A 26 13.09 23.87 53.87
C LEU A 26 13.15 24.87 52.72
N VAL A 27 14.13 25.78 52.71
CA VAL A 27 14.32 26.71 51.57
C VAL A 27 14.67 25.95 50.30
N ARG A 28 15.55 24.95 50.40
CA ARG A 28 15.86 24.07 49.25
C ARG A 28 14.64 23.29 48.79
N LEU A 29 13.90 22.68 49.71
CA LEU A 29 12.69 21.94 49.40
C LEU A 29 11.63 22.83 48.75
N SER A 30 11.44 24.06 49.24
CA SER A 30 10.53 25.04 48.65
C SER A 30 10.93 25.39 47.21
N THR A 31 12.23 25.52 46.94
CA THR A 31 12.74 25.75 45.58
C THR A 31 12.44 24.57 44.67
N THR A 32 12.71 23.34 45.12
CA THR A 32 12.37 22.12 44.38
C THR A 32 10.87 22.00 44.11
N LEU A 33 10.01 22.28 45.09
CA LEU A 33 8.56 22.26 44.90
C LEU A 33 8.09 23.33 43.90
N LYS A 34 8.73 24.50 43.89
CA LYS A 34 8.45 25.56 42.92
C LYS A 34 8.83 25.14 41.50
N GLU A 35 9.99 24.52 41.33
CA GLU A 35 10.43 23.95 40.05
C GLU A 35 9.50 22.81 39.60
N THR A 36 9.15 21.89 40.48
CA THR A 36 8.19 20.81 40.19
C THR A 36 6.83 21.36 39.78
N ASN A 37 6.30 22.38 40.49
CA ASN A 37 5.04 23.03 40.12
C ASN A 37 5.15 23.67 38.73
N ARG A 38 6.28 24.33 38.42
CA ARG A 38 6.52 24.90 37.10
C ARG A 38 6.57 23.81 36.02
N SER A 39 7.25 22.70 36.27
CA SER A 39 7.32 21.56 35.34
C SER A 39 5.95 20.94 35.10
N ILE A 40 5.15 20.74 36.15
CA ILE A 40 3.77 20.25 36.01
C ILE A 40 2.95 21.22 35.16
N SER A 41 3.05 22.53 35.43
CA SER A 41 2.34 23.54 34.63
C SER A 41 2.73 23.51 33.15
N VAL A 42 4.03 23.39 32.84
CA VAL A 42 4.50 23.27 31.45
C VAL A 42 3.99 21.98 30.81
N LEU A 43 4.12 20.83 31.49
CA LEU A 43 3.62 19.55 30.99
C LEU A 43 2.10 19.58 30.73
N THR A 44 1.31 20.21 31.60
CA THR A 44 -0.13 20.37 31.38
C THR A 44 -0.41 21.24 30.15
N ASN A 45 0.31 22.34 29.97
CA ASN A 45 0.14 23.20 28.79
C ASN A 45 0.55 22.47 27.49
N ASP A 46 1.65 21.72 27.51
CA ASP A 46 2.12 20.94 26.37
C ASP A 46 1.12 19.81 26.03
N ALA A 47 0.54 19.17 27.04
CA ALA A 47 -0.50 18.15 26.84
C ALA A 47 -1.79 18.74 26.25
N ASP A 48 -2.19 19.94 26.68
CA ASP A 48 -3.34 20.66 26.11
C ASP A 48 -3.07 21.06 24.65
N ALA A 49 -1.89 21.61 24.37
CA ALA A 49 -1.46 21.95 23.01
C ALA A 49 -1.39 20.71 22.11
N LEU A 50 -0.83 19.60 22.60
CA LEU A 50 -0.78 18.33 21.87
C LEU A 50 -2.19 17.79 21.61
N SER A 51 -3.10 17.88 22.58
CA SER A 51 -4.49 17.42 22.41
C SER A 51 -5.19 18.22 21.31
N LYS A 52 -4.96 19.54 21.26
CA LYS A 52 -5.48 20.40 20.21
C LYS A 52 -4.88 20.10 18.83
N GLU A 53 -3.57 19.84 18.77
CA GLU A 53 -2.91 19.44 17.52
C GLU A 53 -3.45 18.07 17.03
N VAL A 54 -3.68 17.13 17.94
CA VAL A 54 -4.31 15.84 17.64
C VAL A 54 -5.74 16.02 17.14
N GLU A 55 -6.53 16.92 17.73
CA GLU A 55 -7.87 17.26 17.23
C GLU A 55 -7.81 17.78 15.79
N VAL A 56 -6.85 18.67 15.48
CA VAL A 56 -6.60 19.15 14.12
C VAL A 56 -6.20 18.01 13.17
N ILE A 57 -5.31 17.12 13.59
CA ILE A 57 -4.91 15.95 12.79
C ILE A 57 -6.12 15.03 12.53
N LEU A 58 -6.94 14.76 13.54
CA LEU A 58 -8.14 13.93 13.38
C LEU A 58 -9.17 14.60 12.46
N SER A 59 -9.33 15.92 12.57
CA SER A 59 -10.18 16.70 11.66
C SER A 59 -9.68 16.62 10.22
N ASN A 60 -8.39 16.86 10.00
CA ASN A 60 -7.77 16.76 8.67
C ASN A 60 -7.84 15.33 8.13
N ALA A 61 -7.64 14.32 8.97
CA ALA A 61 -7.79 12.92 8.56
C ALA A 61 -9.25 12.63 8.16
N ASN A 62 -10.23 13.13 8.90
CA ASN A 62 -11.65 12.99 8.53
C ASN A 62 -11.96 13.67 7.20
N GLU A 63 -11.45 14.89 6.98
CA GLU A 63 -11.59 15.60 5.70
C GLU A 63 -10.90 14.87 4.54
N LEU A 64 -9.68 14.36 4.75
CA LEU A 64 -8.95 13.56 3.78
C LEU A 64 -9.67 12.25 3.46
N LEU A 65 -10.23 11.57 4.46
CA LEU A 65 -11.01 10.35 4.25
C LEU A 65 -12.28 10.64 3.44
N GLU A 66 -12.96 11.76 3.71
CA GLU A 66 -14.12 12.17 2.93
C GLU A 66 -13.76 12.52 1.48
N ASP A 67 -12.67 13.26 1.27
CA ASP A 67 -12.18 13.61 -0.07
C ASP A 67 -11.70 12.37 -0.84
N VAL A 68 -10.99 11.45 -0.20
CA VAL A 68 -10.61 10.17 -0.78
C VAL A 68 -11.84 9.36 -1.16
N ASN A 69 -12.86 9.27 -0.29
CA ASN A 69 -14.08 8.55 -0.59
C ASN A 69 -14.78 9.12 -1.83
N LYS A 70 -14.91 10.46 -1.91
CA LYS A 70 -15.47 11.15 -3.08
C LYS A 70 -14.63 10.95 -4.34
N LYS A 71 -13.30 11.04 -4.25
CA LYS A 71 -12.40 10.83 -5.38
C LYS A 71 -12.43 9.38 -5.86
N VAL A 72 -12.49 8.40 -4.97
CA VAL A 72 -12.62 6.99 -5.33
C VAL A 72 -13.91 6.75 -6.08
N GLU A 73 -15.03 7.30 -5.63
CA GLU A 73 -16.32 7.22 -6.34
C GLU A 73 -16.23 7.75 -7.78
N THR A 74 -15.45 8.82 -8.01
CA THR A 74 -15.22 9.34 -9.38
C THR A 74 -14.30 8.47 -10.24
N VAL A 75 -13.47 7.63 -9.63
CA VAL A 75 -12.50 6.74 -10.32
C VAL A 75 -13.06 5.32 -10.48
N ASP A 76 -14.10 4.93 -9.73
CA ASP A 76 -14.80 3.65 -9.88
C ASP A 76 -15.19 3.31 -11.33
N PRO A 77 -15.72 4.24 -12.15
CA PRO A 77 -16.00 3.96 -13.56
C PRO A 77 -14.75 3.64 -14.38
N ALA A 78 -13.60 4.25 -14.04
CA ALA A 78 -12.33 3.95 -14.70
C ALA A 78 -11.83 2.55 -14.31
N PHE A 79 -11.98 2.13 -13.05
CA PHE A 79 -11.70 0.76 -12.62
C PHE A 79 -12.61 -0.25 -13.31
N GLN A 80 -13.91 0.04 -13.41
CA GLN A 80 -14.87 -0.82 -14.12
C GLN A 80 -14.52 -0.92 -15.61
N ALA A 81 -14.19 0.19 -16.26
CA ALA A 81 -13.77 0.18 -17.67
C ALA A 81 -12.51 -0.66 -17.90
N ILE A 82 -11.55 -0.62 -16.97
CA ILE A 82 -10.36 -1.48 -17.01
C ILE A 82 -10.74 -2.95 -16.81
N ALA A 83 -11.68 -3.26 -15.91
CA ALA A 83 -12.18 -4.62 -15.71
C ALA A 83 -12.88 -5.16 -16.97
N ASP A 84 -13.73 -4.36 -17.62
CA ASP A 84 -14.44 -4.71 -18.85
C ASP A 84 -13.48 -4.84 -20.05
N LEU A 85 -12.40 -4.05 -20.09
CA LEU A 85 -11.31 -4.24 -21.05
C LEU A 85 -10.56 -5.55 -20.78
N GLY A 86 -10.30 -5.89 -19.51
CA GLY A 86 -9.67 -7.14 -19.13
C GLY A 86 -10.48 -8.37 -19.55
N THR A 87 -11.80 -8.34 -19.34
CA THR A 87 -12.71 -9.40 -19.81
C THR A 87 -12.73 -9.46 -21.34
N SER A 88 -12.80 -8.32 -22.03
CA SER A 88 -12.74 -8.24 -23.49
C SER A 88 -11.43 -8.82 -24.06
N VAL A 89 -10.28 -8.52 -23.45
CA VAL A 89 -8.97 -9.07 -23.85
C VAL A 89 -8.88 -10.57 -23.55
N SER A 90 -9.42 -11.01 -22.41
CA SER A 90 -9.51 -12.44 -22.06
C SER A 90 -10.37 -13.21 -23.07
N ASP A 91 -11.53 -12.67 -23.42
CA ASP A 91 -12.45 -13.26 -24.40
C ASP A 91 -11.83 -13.27 -25.80
N LEU A 92 -11.13 -12.20 -26.19
CA LEU A 92 -10.38 -12.15 -27.44
C LEU A 92 -9.24 -13.17 -27.48
N ASN A 93 -8.51 -13.35 -26.36
CA ASN A 93 -7.48 -14.36 -26.25
C ASN A 93 -8.07 -15.77 -26.39
N ASN A 94 -9.20 -16.05 -25.72
CA ASN A 94 -9.92 -17.31 -25.83
C ASN A 94 -10.46 -17.57 -27.24
N ALA A 95 -11.04 -16.55 -27.88
CA ALA A 95 -11.55 -16.64 -29.24
C ALA A 95 -10.41 -16.90 -30.25
N THR A 96 -9.32 -16.14 -30.16
CA THR A 96 -8.12 -16.30 -30.99
C THR A 96 -7.52 -17.70 -30.83
N ARG A 97 -7.41 -18.19 -29.60
CA ARG A 97 -6.90 -19.52 -29.31
C ARG A 97 -7.81 -20.61 -29.87
N LYS A 98 -9.13 -20.48 -29.71
CA LYS A 98 -10.13 -21.41 -30.25
C LYS A 98 -10.14 -21.44 -31.79
N VAL A 99 -9.97 -20.30 -32.45
CA VAL A 99 -9.81 -20.22 -33.92
C VAL A 99 -8.51 -20.87 -34.36
N THR A 100 -7.40 -20.56 -33.68
CA THR A 100 -6.08 -21.16 -33.96
C THR A 100 -6.09 -22.67 -33.76
N ASP A 101 -6.74 -23.16 -32.70
CA ASP A 101 -6.90 -24.59 -32.42
C ASP A 101 -7.78 -25.28 -33.47
N ARG A 102 -8.87 -24.63 -33.94
CA ARG A 102 -9.70 -25.15 -35.03
C ARG A 102 -8.97 -25.16 -36.37
N PHE A 103 -8.19 -24.13 -36.67
CA PHE A 103 -7.41 -24.06 -37.90
C PHE A 103 -6.25 -25.05 -37.87
N SER A 104 -5.51 -25.16 -36.76
CA SER A 104 -4.42 -26.14 -36.63
C SER A 104 -4.93 -27.58 -36.56
N GLY A 105 -6.05 -27.83 -35.88
CA GLY A 105 -6.69 -29.15 -35.76
C GLY A 105 -7.44 -29.59 -37.02
N GLY A 106 -8.07 -28.65 -37.74
CA GLY A 106 -8.77 -28.90 -39.02
C GLY A 106 -7.82 -29.08 -40.20
N VAL A 107 -6.74 -28.29 -40.27
CA VAL A 107 -5.73 -28.42 -41.33
C VAL A 107 -5.00 -29.76 -41.23
N LYS A 108 -4.77 -30.29 -40.02
CA LYS A 108 -4.16 -31.62 -39.84
C LYS A 108 -5.06 -32.80 -40.23
N LYS A 109 -6.40 -32.65 -40.26
CA LYS A 109 -7.32 -33.74 -40.64
C LYS A 109 -7.90 -33.66 -42.05
N THR A 110 -7.91 -32.50 -42.71
CA THR A 110 -8.54 -32.37 -44.05
C THR A 110 -7.71 -31.64 -45.11
N ALA A 111 -6.81 -30.73 -44.73
CA ALA A 111 -6.05 -29.94 -45.71
C ALA A 111 -4.80 -30.68 -46.25
N GLY A 112 -4.20 -31.59 -45.47
CA GLY A 112 -3.01 -32.32 -45.89
C GLY A 112 -3.25 -33.43 -46.93
N ALA A 113 -4.47 -33.97 -47.04
CA ALA A 113 -4.72 -35.15 -47.88
C ALA A 113 -5.96 -35.08 -48.77
N GLY A 114 -7.01 -34.31 -48.45
CA GLY A 114 -8.27 -34.31 -49.20
C GLY A 114 -8.35 -33.26 -50.30
N ILE A 115 -8.01 -32.00 -49.97
CA ILE A 115 -8.15 -30.85 -50.87
C ILE A 115 -6.96 -30.76 -51.86
N VAL A 116 -5.75 -31.05 -51.41
CA VAL A 116 -4.58 -31.13 -52.30
C VAL A 116 -4.69 -32.33 -53.26
N ALA A 117 -5.28 -33.45 -52.82
CA ALA A 117 -5.43 -34.63 -53.68
C ALA A 117 -6.50 -34.43 -54.78
N SER A 118 -7.60 -33.73 -54.49
CA SER A 118 -8.63 -33.44 -55.51
C SER A 118 -8.18 -32.35 -56.49
N LEU A 119 -7.55 -31.27 -56.01
CA LEU A 119 -7.02 -30.21 -56.86
C LEU A 119 -5.83 -30.70 -57.70
N GLY A 120 -4.95 -31.53 -57.13
CA GLY A 120 -3.83 -32.13 -57.84
C GLY A 120 -4.28 -33.09 -58.95
N LYS A 121 -5.28 -33.95 -58.70
CA LYS A 121 -5.77 -34.89 -59.72
C LYS A 121 -6.47 -34.19 -60.90
N SER A 122 -7.22 -33.12 -60.66
CA SER A 122 -7.91 -32.38 -61.73
C SER A 122 -6.99 -31.50 -62.57
N ALA A 123 -5.93 -30.92 -61.99
CA ALA A 123 -4.95 -30.14 -62.75
C ALA A 123 -4.01 -31.02 -63.58
N LEU A 124 -3.63 -32.20 -63.05
CA LEU A 124 -2.74 -33.13 -63.76
C LEU A 124 -3.41 -33.83 -64.96
N SER A 125 -4.72 -34.13 -64.87
CA SER A 125 -5.43 -34.76 -66.00
C SER A 125 -5.66 -33.79 -67.17
N GLY A 126 -5.96 -32.52 -66.90
CA GLY A 126 -6.16 -31.50 -67.95
C GLY A 126 -4.90 -31.18 -68.76
N VAL A 127 -3.72 -31.19 -68.11
CA VAL A 127 -2.45 -30.89 -68.78
C VAL A 127 -1.94 -32.06 -69.61
N TRP A 128 -2.14 -33.31 -69.16
CA TRP A 128 -1.68 -34.49 -69.89
C TRP A 128 -2.50 -34.77 -71.15
N GLN A 129 -3.79 -34.40 -71.14
CA GLN A 129 -4.70 -34.62 -72.27
C GLN A 129 -4.41 -33.69 -73.45
N HIS A 130 -3.80 -32.51 -73.21
CA HIS A 130 -3.44 -31.58 -74.27
C HIS A 130 -2.20 -31.98 -75.07
N HIS A 131 -1.31 -32.81 -74.52
CA HIS A 131 -0.06 -33.18 -75.18
C HIS A 131 -0.19 -34.40 -76.10
N LYS A 132 -1.25 -35.22 -75.96
CA LYS A 132 -1.43 -36.44 -76.76
C LYS A 132 -2.06 -36.19 -78.15
N ASN A 133 -2.72 -35.05 -78.36
CA ASN A 133 -3.35 -34.72 -79.65
C ASN A 133 -2.40 -34.05 -80.68
N ARG A 134 -1.13 -33.78 -80.33
CA ARG A 134 -0.14 -33.20 -81.27
C ARG A 134 0.64 -34.21 -82.12
N LYS A 135 0.45 -35.52 -81.94
CA LYS A 135 1.17 -36.56 -82.71
C LYS A 135 0.34 -37.28 -83.78
N GLN A 136 -0.87 -36.81 -84.11
CA GLN A 136 -1.70 -37.37 -85.18
C GLN A 136 -1.87 -36.47 -86.40
N ASN A 137 -1.15 -35.34 -86.47
CA ASN A 137 -1.18 -34.45 -87.63
C ASN A 137 0.26 -34.14 -88.08
N ASN A 138 0.85 -35.08 -88.80
CA ASN A 138 1.79 -34.86 -89.91
C ASN A 138 2.27 -36.23 -90.40
N ASN A 139 1.60 -36.71 -91.45
CA ASN A 139 2.24 -37.44 -92.55
C ASN A 139 3.22 -36.50 -93.26
#